data_AF-A0A2W1DPB2-F1
#
_entry.id   AF-A0A2W1DPB2-F1
#
_cell.length_a   1.000
_cell.length_b   1.000
_cell.length_c   1.000
_cell.angle_alpha   90.00
_cell.angle_beta   90.00
_cell.angle_gamma   90.00
#
_symmetry.space_group_name_H-M   'P 1'
#
loop_
_entity.id
_entity.type
_entity.pdbx_description
1 polymer ?
#
loop_
_entity_poly.entity_id
_entity_poly.type
_entity_poly.pdbx_seq_one_letter_code
_entity_poly.pdbx_strand_id
1 'polypeptide(L)'
;MASAITVSYDTGYDDASRSLNVVSCSDGPNGLITRYGWQTQGAIKGFPHIGGYQGIPGWNSNQCGTCYGVTYNGKTIYVLAIDHTGAGFNLAKGAMDELTNNQAASLGRIDAQYSQVALSNCGL
;
A
#
# COMPACT_ATOMS: atom_id res chain seq x y z
N MET A 1 4.32 0.99 19.21
CA MET A 1 3.70 2.32 19.37
C MET A 1 2.90 2.57 18.11
N ALA A 2 1.60 2.86 18.22
CA ALA A 2 0.80 3.24 17.05
C ALA A 2 1.03 4.73 16.79
N SER A 3 1.40 5.08 15.56
CA SER A 3 1.56 6.48 15.14
C SER A 3 0.38 6.86 14.27
N ALA A 4 -0.10 8.10 14.40
CA ALA A 4 -1.07 8.65 13.46
C ALA A 4 -0.38 8.96 12.13
N ILE A 5 -1.05 8.67 11.01
CA ILE A 5 -0.58 8.97 9.67
C ILE A 5 -1.77 9.33 8.78
N THR A 6 -1.52 10.21 7.82
CA THR A 6 -2.53 10.58 6.84
C THR A 6 -2.69 9.50 5.78
N VAL A 7 -3.92 9.15 5.43
CA VAL A 7 -4.26 8.10 4.45
C VAL A 7 -5.25 8.65 3.44
N SER A 8 -4.93 8.52 2.16
CA SER A 8 -5.78 8.88 1.02
C SER A 8 -5.87 7.68 0.07
N TYR A 9 -6.61 7.82 -1.02
CA TYR A 9 -6.66 6.84 -2.10
C TYR A 9 -6.09 7.37 -3.43
N ASP A 10 -5.72 6.44 -4.30
CA ASP A 10 -5.41 6.65 -5.72
C ASP A 10 -5.96 5.46 -6.52
N THR A 11 -6.85 5.74 -7.48
CA THR A 11 -7.51 4.71 -8.29
C THR A 11 -6.56 3.95 -9.21
N GLY A 12 -5.37 4.50 -9.46
CA GLY A 12 -4.32 3.81 -10.20
C GLY A 12 -3.79 2.57 -9.47
N TYR A 13 -4.04 2.40 -8.16
CA TYR A 13 -3.72 1.16 -7.43
C TYR A 13 -4.84 0.12 -7.47
N ASP A 14 -6.03 0.48 -7.98
CA ASP A 14 -7.13 -0.46 -8.21
C ASP A 14 -7.01 -1.16 -9.58
N ASP A 15 -6.12 -0.70 -10.47
CA ASP A 15 -5.91 -1.29 -11.78
C ASP A 15 -5.00 -2.51 -11.71
N ALA A 16 -5.60 -3.70 -11.68
CA ALA A 16 -4.91 -4.99 -11.67
C ALA A 16 -3.94 -5.18 -12.86
N SER A 17 -4.16 -4.49 -13.98
CA SER A 17 -3.35 -4.59 -15.19
C SER A 17 -2.13 -3.66 -15.17
N ARG A 18 -2.10 -2.68 -14.25
CA ARG A 18 -1.01 -1.70 -14.17
C ARG A 18 0.31 -2.41 -13.90
N SER A 19 1.31 -2.10 -14.71
CA SER A 19 2.64 -2.70 -14.62
C SER A 19 3.35 -2.29 -13.33
N LEU A 20 4.14 -3.20 -12.74
CA LEU A 20 5.03 -2.84 -11.63
C LEU A 20 6.24 -2.01 -12.08
N ASN A 21 6.51 -1.89 -13.39
CA ASN A 21 7.59 -1.03 -13.89
C ASN A 21 7.31 0.47 -13.72
N VAL A 22 6.07 0.87 -13.42
CA VAL A 22 5.67 2.27 -13.24
C VAL A 22 5.51 2.68 -11.78
N VAL A 23 6.00 1.85 -10.85
CA VAL A 23 6.04 2.16 -9.41
C VAL A 23 7.47 2.04 -8.89
N SER A 24 7.76 2.69 -7.78
CA SER A 24 9.10 2.74 -7.18
C SER A 24 9.62 1.35 -6.77
N CYS A 25 8.74 0.43 -6.38
CA CYS A 25 9.14 -0.94 -6.00
C CYS A 25 9.08 -1.92 -7.16
N SER A 26 9.56 -1.48 -8.33
CA SER A 26 9.66 -2.28 -9.56
C SER A 26 10.68 -3.42 -9.40
N ASP A 27 11.89 -3.22 -9.88
CA ASP A 27 13.00 -4.16 -9.93
C ASP A 27 14.15 -3.72 -9.00
N GLY A 28 15.33 -4.32 -9.19
CA GLY A 28 16.47 -4.19 -8.30
C GLY A 28 16.38 -5.13 -7.09
N PRO A 29 17.45 -5.22 -6.26
CA PRO A 29 17.51 -6.16 -5.13
C PRO A 29 16.31 -6.10 -4.16
N ASN A 30 15.70 -4.93 -3.97
CA ASN A 30 14.55 -4.74 -3.09
C ASN A 30 13.19 -4.73 -3.83
N GLY A 31 13.21 -4.73 -5.16
CA GLY A 31 12.02 -4.64 -6.02
C GLY A 31 11.12 -5.87 -5.97
N LEU A 32 9.82 -5.66 -6.17
CA LEU A 32 8.82 -6.71 -6.11
C LEU A 32 8.89 -7.64 -7.34
N ILE A 33 9.27 -7.11 -8.50
CA ILE A 33 9.51 -7.91 -9.71
C ILE A 33 10.65 -8.90 -9.43
N THR A 34 11.76 -8.43 -8.86
CA THR A 34 12.94 -9.26 -8.60
C THR A 34 12.70 -10.28 -7.49
N ARG A 35 11.99 -9.89 -6.41
CA ARG A 35 11.77 -10.77 -5.25
C ARG A 35 10.66 -11.80 -5.43
N TYR A 36 9.64 -11.49 -6.22
CA TYR A 36 8.42 -12.30 -6.31
C TYR A 36 8.01 -12.67 -7.74
N GLY A 37 8.64 -12.09 -8.77
CA GLY A 37 8.32 -12.36 -10.17
C GLY A 37 7.03 -11.69 -10.66
N TRP A 38 6.35 -10.90 -9.83
CA TRP A 38 5.12 -10.20 -10.19
C TRP A 38 5.37 -9.15 -11.26
N GLN A 39 4.52 -9.09 -12.28
CA GLN A 39 4.65 -8.14 -13.40
C GLN A 39 3.63 -7.01 -13.35
N THR A 40 2.47 -7.28 -12.74
CA THR A 40 1.36 -6.34 -12.62
C THR A 40 0.88 -6.26 -11.17
N GLN A 41 0.15 -5.20 -10.85
CA GLN A 41 -0.41 -5.01 -9.51
C GLN A 41 -1.36 -6.13 -9.11
N GLY A 42 -2.17 -6.65 -10.03
CA GLY A 42 -3.09 -7.77 -9.77
C GLY A 42 -2.40 -9.10 -9.45
N ALA A 43 -1.10 -9.23 -9.75
CA ALA A 43 -0.32 -10.41 -9.38
C ALA A 43 0.16 -10.39 -7.93
N ILE A 44 0.13 -9.22 -7.28
CA ILE A 44 0.54 -9.05 -5.88
C ILE A 44 -0.41 -9.82 -4.97
N LYS A 45 0.15 -10.66 -4.09
CA LYS A 45 -0.66 -11.31 -3.06
C LYS A 45 -1.31 -10.27 -2.15
N GLY A 46 -2.61 -10.38 -1.96
CA GLY A 46 -3.39 -9.42 -1.18
C GLY A 46 -3.90 -8.23 -1.99
N PHE A 47 -3.70 -8.17 -3.31
CA PHE A 47 -4.35 -7.15 -4.15
C PHE A 47 -5.89 -7.15 -3.93
N PRO A 48 -6.55 -5.98 -3.79
CA PRO A 48 -6.03 -4.63 -3.98
C PRO A 48 -5.50 -3.93 -2.70
N HIS A 49 -5.11 -4.66 -1.64
CA HIS A 49 -4.50 -4.06 -0.44
C HIS A 49 -3.04 -3.64 -0.66
N ILE A 50 -2.84 -2.69 -1.57
CA ILE A 50 -1.55 -2.12 -1.97
C ILE A 50 -1.62 -0.60 -1.95
N GLY A 51 -0.45 0.05 -1.94
CA GLY A 51 -0.39 1.51 -2.09
C GLY A 51 1.01 2.10 -1.99
N GLY A 52 1.07 3.41 -2.14
CA GLY A 52 2.26 4.21 -1.89
C GLY A 52 2.44 4.50 -0.40
N TYR A 53 3.69 4.54 0.06
CA TYR A 53 4.06 4.87 1.45
C TYR A 53 5.19 5.91 1.50
N GLN A 54 5.05 6.91 2.36
CA GLN A 54 6.02 8.01 2.50
C GLN A 54 7.43 7.55 2.88
N GLY A 55 7.57 6.38 3.52
CA GLY A 55 8.88 5.83 3.85
C GLY A 55 9.62 5.23 2.66
N ILE A 56 8.99 5.08 1.49
CA ILE A 56 9.67 4.71 0.24
C ILE A 56 10.18 6.00 -0.41
N PRO A 57 11.49 6.32 -0.37
CA PRO A 57 12.02 7.52 -1.00
C PRO A 57 12.09 7.45 -2.53
N GLY A 58 11.94 6.26 -3.12
CA GLY A 58 12.01 6.04 -4.56
C GLY A 58 12.44 4.61 -4.92
N TRP A 59 13.00 4.48 -6.13
CA TRP A 59 13.38 3.19 -6.73
C TRP A 59 14.30 2.35 -5.84
N ASN A 60 14.06 1.03 -5.79
CA ASN A 60 14.85 0.04 -5.06
C ASN A 60 15.04 0.34 -3.56
N SER A 61 14.08 1.05 -2.94
CA SER A 61 14.06 1.32 -1.49
C SER A 61 14.05 0.03 -0.66
N ASN A 62 14.72 0.04 0.50
CA ASN A 62 14.62 -1.05 1.48
C ASN A 62 13.24 -1.17 2.15
N GLN A 63 12.37 -0.16 1.99
CA GLN A 63 10.99 -0.19 2.44
C GLN A 63 10.05 -0.84 1.43
N CYS A 64 10.55 -1.22 0.25
CA CYS A 64 9.73 -1.87 -0.76
C CYS A 64 9.20 -3.23 -0.30
N GLY A 65 7.89 -3.43 -0.49
CA GLY A 65 7.21 -4.65 -0.08
C GLY A 65 7.15 -4.83 1.43
N THR A 66 7.19 -3.75 2.23
CA THR A 66 6.87 -3.82 3.66
C THR A 66 5.36 -3.86 3.87
N CYS A 67 4.90 -4.53 4.93
CA CYS A 67 3.48 -4.70 5.26
C CYS A 67 3.10 -3.82 6.44
N TYR A 68 1.95 -3.15 6.37
CA TYR A 68 1.46 -2.26 7.42
C TYR A 68 0.03 -2.62 7.81
N GLY A 69 -0.22 -2.73 9.12
CA GLY A 69 -1.57 -2.66 9.66
C GLY A 69 -1.99 -1.20 9.76
N VAL A 70 -3.08 -0.84 9.09
CA VAL A 70 -3.66 0.52 9.09
C VAL A 70 -5.04 0.46 9.73
N THR A 71 -5.24 1.24 10.79
CA THR A 71 -6.45 1.20 11.63
C THR A 71 -7.18 2.53 11.65
N TYR A 72 -8.47 2.52 11.34
CA TYR A 72 -9.37 3.66 11.39
C TYR A 72 -10.70 3.26 12.02
N ASN A 73 -11.18 4.02 13.01
CA ASN A 73 -12.45 3.75 13.72
C ASN A 73 -12.63 2.28 14.16
N GLY A 74 -11.55 1.67 14.67
CA GLY A 74 -11.55 0.28 15.15
C GLY A 74 -11.45 -0.80 14.06
N LYS A 75 -11.47 -0.42 12.78
CA LYS A 75 -11.24 -1.33 11.65
C LYS A 75 -9.78 -1.31 11.22
N THR A 76 -9.19 -2.47 11.03
CA THR A 76 -7.80 -2.63 10.56
C THR A 76 -7.78 -3.36 9.22
N ILE A 77 -7.00 -2.84 8.28
CA ILE A 77 -6.62 -3.54 7.05
C ILE A 77 -5.10 -3.72 7.01
N TYR A 78 -4.61 -4.66 6.20
CA TYR A 78 -3.18 -4.88 6.00
C TYR A 78 -2.80 -4.51 4.58
N VAL A 79 -1.87 -3.56 4.42
CA VAL A 79 -1.50 -3.01 3.12
C VAL A 79 -0.02 -3.23 2.82
N LEU A 80 0.28 -3.65 1.59
CA LEU A 80 1.64 -3.78 1.10
C LEU A 80 2.09 -2.45 0.47
N ALA A 81 3.25 -1.94 0.90
CA ALA A 81 3.83 -0.72 0.34
C ALA A 81 4.61 -1.04 -0.96
N ILE A 82 4.17 -0.46 -2.07
CA ILE A 82 4.66 -0.77 -3.42
C ILE A 82 5.20 0.45 -4.19
N ASP A 83 4.98 1.65 -3.66
CA ASP A 83 5.37 2.88 -4.34
C ASP A 83 5.70 4.01 -3.35
N HIS A 84 6.29 5.07 -3.86
CA HIS A 84 6.45 6.32 -3.16
C HIS A 84 5.11 7.08 -3.06
N THR A 85 4.91 7.80 -1.96
CA THR A 85 3.97 8.92 -1.89
C THR A 85 4.58 10.05 -1.07
N GLY A 86 4.20 11.29 -1.35
CA GLY A 86 4.77 12.44 -0.66
C GLY A 86 4.36 12.54 0.82
N ALA A 87 3.18 12.02 1.18
CA ALA A 87 2.68 12.09 2.55
C ALA A 87 1.81 10.87 2.90
N GLY A 88 2.16 10.24 4.01
CA GLY A 88 1.45 9.13 4.61
C GLY A 88 1.31 7.90 3.71
N PHE A 89 0.06 7.49 3.48
CA PHE A 89 -0.29 6.43 2.54
C PHE A 89 -1.24 6.94 1.45
N ASN A 90 -1.03 6.48 0.22
CA ASN A 90 -2.04 6.51 -0.85
C ASN A 90 -2.37 5.07 -1.22
N LEU A 91 -3.56 4.60 -0.83
CA LEU A 91 -3.98 3.21 -1.03
C LEU A 91 -4.80 3.06 -2.31
N ALA A 92 -5.00 1.82 -2.77
CA ALA A 92 -6.12 1.53 -3.67
C ALA A 92 -7.44 2.02 -3.04
N LYS A 93 -8.34 2.56 -3.87
CA LYS A 93 -9.65 3.03 -3.42
C LYS A 93 -10.44 1.90 -2.77
N GLY A 94 -10.38 0.68 -3.32
CA GLY A 94 -11.03 -0.49 -2.71
C GLY A 94 -10.52 -0.78 -1.30
N ALA A 95 -9.21 -0.64 -1.06
CA ALA A 95 -8.62 -0.79 0.27
C ALA A 95 -9.07 0.32 1.23
N MET A 96 -9.08 1.59 0.77
CA MET A 96 -9.57 2.69 1.62
C MET A 96 -11.08 2.61 1.87
N ASP A 97 -11.87 2.15 0.91
CA ASP A 97 -13.30 1.89 1.09
C ASP A 97 -13.51 0.79 2.14
N GLU A 98 -12.73 -0.29 2.08
CA GLU A 98 -12.77 -1.28 3.14
C GLU A 98 -12.47 -0.64 4.50
N LEU A 99 -11.36 0.10 4.64
CA LEU A 99 -10.97 0.75 5.89
C LEU A 99 -12.04 1.72 6.43
N THR A 100 -12.77 2.40 5.55
CA THR A 100 -13.69 3.49 5.90
C THR A 100 -15.18 3.11 5.82
N ASN A 101 -15.50 1.83 5.60
CA ASN A 101 -16.87 1.36 5.37
C ASN A 101 -17.54 2.04 4.16
N ASN A 102 -16.87 2.00 3.01
CA ASN A 102 -17.28 2.54 1.71
C ASN A 102 -17.40 4.08 1.64
N GLN A 103 -16.57 4.79 2.41
CA GLN A 103 -16.61 6.25 2.50
C GLN A 103 -15.35 6.91 1.92
N ALA A 104 -14.50 6.21 1.17
CA ALA A 104 -13.22 6.76 0.71
C ALA A 104 -13.42 8.03 -0.14
N ALA A 105 -14.37 8.01 -1.07
CA ALA A 105 -14.66 9.16 -1.93
C ALA A 105 -15.24 10.36 -1.16
N SER A 106 -16.05 10.11 -0.13
CA SER A 106 -16.66 11.18 0.68
C SER A 106 -15.66 11.81 1.63
N LEU A 107 -14.75 11.00 2.20
CA LEU A 107 -13.76 11.47 3.16
C LEU A 107 -12.55 12.09 2.45
N GLY A 108 -12.16 11.52 1.30
CA GLY A 108 -10.98 11.90 0.52
C GLY A 108 -9.67 11.49 1.21
N ARG A 109 -9.49 11.92 2.46
CA ARG A 109 -8.32 11.68 3.31
C ARG A 109 -8.75 11.52 4.76
N ILE A 110 -8.08 10.65 5.49
CA ILE A 110 -8.30 10.40 6.92
C ILE A 110 -6.97 10.43 7.67
N ASP A 111 -7.03 10.56 8.99
CA ASP A 111 -5.92 10.24 9.88
C ASP A 111 -6.17 8.87 10.51
N ALA A 112 -5.25 7.93 10.27
CA ALA A 112 -5.34 6.56 10.74
C ALA A 112 -4.14 6.21 11.62
N GLN A 113 -4.29 5.20 12.47
CA GLN A 113 -3.15 4.61 13.16
C GLN A 113 -2.46 3.62 12.21
N TYR A 114 -1.13 3.52 12.29
CA TYR A 114 -0.39 2.50 11.54
C TYR A 114 0.70 1.84 12.37
N SER A 115 1.05 0.62 11.98
CA SER A 115 2.24 -0.09 12.43
C SER A 115 2.77 -0.97 11.30
N GLN A 116 4.08 -1.01 11.14
CA GLN A 116 4.70 -2.06 10.33
C GLN A 116 4.47 -3.41 11.03
N VAL A 117 4.13 -4.44 10.24
CA VAL A 117 3.83 -5.79 10.72
C VAL A 117 4.56 -6.84 9.89
N ALA A 118 4.51 -8.11 10.32
CA ALA A 118 5.07 -9.21 9.57
C ALA A 118 4.35 -9.39 8.21
N LEU A 119 5.12 -9.78 7.20
CA LEU A 119 4.64 -9.98 5.82
C LEU A 119 3.51 -10.99 5.68
N SER A 120 3.41 -11.95 6.62
CA SER A 120 2.34 -12.93 6.66
C SER A 120 0.95 -12.30 6.81
N ASN A 121 0.84 -11.11 7.41
CA ASN A 121 -0.44 -10.38 7.49
C ASN A 121 -0.89 -9.84 6.11
N CYS A 122 0.05 -9.64 5.19
CA CYS A 122 -0.21 -9.31 3.79
C CYS A 122 -0.21 -10.56 2.88
N GLY A 123 -0.23 -11.77 3.45
CA GLY A 123 -0.30 -13.04 2.70
C GLY A 123 1.03 -13.52 2.09
N LEU A 124 2.17 -12.98 2.56
CA LEU A 124 3.52 -13.31 2.10
C LEU A 124 4.30 -14.20 3.06
#